data_AF-A0A3N4HDF1-F1
#
_entry.id   AF-A0A3N4HDF1-F1
#
_cell.length_a   1.000
_cell.length_b   1.000
_cell.length_c   1.000
_cell.angle_alpha   90.00
_cell.angle_beta   90.00
_cell.angle_gamma   90.00
#
_symmetry.space_group_name_H-M   'P 1'
#
loop_
_entity.id
_entity.type
_entity.pdbx_description
1 polymer ?
#
loop_
_entity_poly.entity_id
_entity_poly.type
_entity_poly.pdbx_seq_one_letter_code
_entity_poly.pdbx_strand_id
1 'polypeptide(L)'
;MNFKSAALIDQFNHDYTTTLRLLQINPSDIFESNQYYQTYMRKIKDNNILQAIQQYSFGKALSLGDTMDYVSQMFALKLAAQPYAPSNSNRSDKREQREKKGQQQVNNITTETTTDINALSSRLHRPTGVPKCFACDALDHIIHDCPLKVQWDQYRSQNRTETSGNA
;
A
#
# COMPACT_ATOMS: atom_id res chain seq x y z
N MET A 1 -9.30 -3.10 -3.83
CA MET A 1 -8.93 -3.94 -2.67
C MET A 1 -7.44 -4.23 -2.75
N ASN A 2 -6.73 -4.26 -1.62
CA ASN A 2 -5.35 -4.75 -1.58
C ASN A 2 -5.43 -6.19 -1.08
N PHE A 3 -4.99 -7.16 -1.88
CA PHE A 3 -4.86 -8.54 -1.43
C PHE A 3 -3.67 -8.64 -0.48
N LYS A 4 -3.96 -8.66 0.82
CA LYS A 4 -2.95 -8.79 1.88
C LYS A 4 -2.71 -10.23 2.30
N SER A 5 -3.61 -11.16 1.94
CA SER A 5 -3.54 -12.58 2.28
C SER A 5 -4.04 -13.45 1.13
N ALA A 6 -3.54 -14.69 1.05
CA ALA A 6 -3.98 -15.66 0.04
C ALA A 6 -5.48 -15.98 0.13
N ALA A 7 -6.02 -16.07 1.34
CA ALA A 7 -7.46 -16.30 1.53
C ALA A 7 -8.34 -15.24 0.84
N LEU A 8 -7.88 -13.99 0.78
CA LEU A 8 -8.62 -12.92 0.11
C LEU A 8 -8.55 -13.02 -1.42
N ILE A 9 -7.47 -13.58 -1.99
CA ILE A 9 -7.40 -13.78 -3.44
C ILE A 9 -8.27 -14.96 -3.85
N ASP A 10 -8.30 -16.04 -3.07
CA ASP A 10 -9.15 -17.20 -3.36
C ASP A 10 -10.63 -16.83 -3.30
N GLN A 11 -11.02 -16.04 -2.30
CA GLN A 11 -12.38 -15.51 -2.22
C GLN A 11 -12.71 -14.62 -3.42
N PHE A 12 -11.80 -13.73 -3.82
CA PHE A 12 -12.01 -12.90 -5.00
C PHE A 12 -12.12 -13.71 -6.29
N ASN A 13 -11.29 -14.75 -6.47
CA ASN A 13 -11.33 -15.64 -7.62
C ASN A 13 -12.67 -16.38 -7.68
N HIS A 14 -13.17 -16.83 -6.54
CA HIS A 14 -14.49 -17.46 -6.44
C HIS A 14 -15.62 -16.48 -6.82
N ASP A 15 -15.63 -15.28 -6.25
CA ASP A 15 -16.64 -14.26 -6.52
C ASP A 15 -16.62 -13.82 -8.00
N TYR A 16 -15.42 -13.64 -8.55
CA TYR A 16 -15.25 -13.24 -9.95
C TYR A 16 -15.69 -14.36 -10.91
N THR A 17 -15.31 -15.61 -10.64
CA THR A 17 -15.76 -16.77 -11.41
C THR A 17 -17.27 -16.96 -11.34
N THR A 18 -17.85 -16.77 -10.15
CA THR A 18 -19.31 -16.81 -9.97
C THR A 18 -20.00 -15.73 -10.79
N THR A 19 -19.44 -14.52 -10.81
CA THR A 19 -19.95 -13.41 -11.63
C THR A 19 -19.88 -13.74 -13.13
N LEU A 20 -18.75 -14.28 -13.61
CA LEU A 20 -18.61 -14.71 -15.01
C LEU A 20 -19.59 -15.82 -15.37
N ARG A 21 -19.84 -16.76 -14.45
CA ARG A 21 -20.82 -17.83 -14.64
C ARG A 21 -22.25 -17.30 -14.76
N LEU A 22 -22.63 -16.27 -14.01
CA LEU A 22 -23.93 -15.60 -14.17
C LEU A 22 -24.10 -14.98 -15.56
N LEU A 23 -23.00 -14.52 -16.16
CA LEU A 23 -22.95 -13.99 -17.52
C LEU A 23 -22.81 -15.10 -18.57
N GLN A 24 -22.78 -16.38 -18.17
CA GLN A 24 -22.56 -17.55 -19.03
C GLN A 24 -21.21 -17.53 -19.78
N ILE A 25 -20.18 -16.93 -19.17
CA ILE A 25 -18.83 -16.86 -19.74
C ILE A 25 -17.92 -17.81 -18.97
N ASN A 26 -17.22 -18.70 -19.68
CA ASN A 26 -16.25 -19.60 -19.07
C ASN A 26 -14.88 -18.92 -18.96
N PRO A 27 -14.21 -18.97 -17.79
CA PRO A 27 -12.88 -18.40 -17.61
C PRO A 27 -11.80 -18.99 -18.53
N SER A 28 -11.95 -20.25 -18.94
CA SER A 28 -11.00 -20.93 -19.82
C SER A 28 -10.98 -20.38 -21.26
N ASP A 29 -12.08 -19.74 -21.68
CA ASP A 29 -12.22 -19.17 -23.04
C ASP A 29 -11.75 -17.71 -23.11
N ILE A 30 -11.39 -17.12 -21.96
CA ILE A 30 -11.00 -15.71 -21.85
C ILE A 30 -9.48 -15.60 -21.91
N PHE A 31 -8.96 -14.89 -22.91
CA PHE A 31 -7.51 -14.62 -23.09
C PHE A 31 -7.15 -13.17 -22.79
N GLU A 32 -5.86 -12.83 -22.88
CA GLU A 32 -5.30 -11.50 -22.56
C GLU A 32 -5.97 -10.32 -23.28
N SER A 33 -6.47 -10.54 -24.52
CA SER A 33 -7.14 -9.49 -25.30
C SER A 33 -8.52 -9.12 -24.76
N ASN A 34 -9.11 -9.96 -23.90
CA ASN A 34 -10.46 -9.77 -23.40
C ASN A 34 -10.49 -8.77 -22.23
N GLN A 35 -11.51 -7.91 -22.19
CA GLN A 35 -11.72 -6.94 -21.13
C GLN A 35 -11.83 -7.59 -19.74
N TYR A 36 -12.41 -8.79 -19.62
CA TYR A 36 -12.53 -9.49 -18.33
C TYR A 36 -11.17 -9.91 -17.79
N TYR A 37 -10.24 -10.31 -18.68
CA TYR A 37 -8.87 -10.61 -18.29
C TYR A 37 -8.16 -9.35 -17.77
N GLN A 38 -8.24 -8.27 -18.55
CA GLN A 38 -7.62 -7.00 -18.19
C GLN A 38 -8.17 -6.42 -16.88
N THR A 39 -9.48 -6.56 -16.65
CA THR A 39 -10.13 -6.14 -15.41
C THR A 39 -9.61 -6.92 -14.21
N TYR A 40 -9.46 -8.23 -14.36
CA TYR A 40 -8.87 -9.09 -13.34
C TYR A 40 -7.42 -8.69 -13.04
N MET A 41 -6.58 -8.50 -14.07
CA MET A 41 -5.17 -8.07 -13.88
C MET A 41 -5.04 -6.75 -13.12
N ARG A 42 -5.89 -5.77 -13.42
CA ARG A 42 -5.90 -4.47 -12.71
C ARG A 42 -6.24 -4.58 -11.23
N LYS A 43 -6.91 -5.66 -10.79
CA LYS A 43 -7.20 -5.89 -9.37
C LYS A 43 -5.99 -6.40 -8.62
N ILE A 44 -5.06 -7.07 -9.28
CA ILE A 44 -3.81 -7.52 -8.70
C ILE A 44 -2.89 -6.30 -8.56
N LYS A 45 -2.50 -5.98 -7.33
CA LYS A 45 -1.62 -4.82 -7.05
C LYS A 45 -0.17 -5.19 -6.79
N ASP A 46 0.11 -6.48 -6.65
CA ASP A 46 1.47 -6.94 -6.38
C ASP A 46 2.29 -6.97 -7.68
N ASN A 47 3.25 -6.05 -7.78
CA ASN A 47 4.07 -5.92 -8.98
C ASN A 47 4.94 -7.15 -9.26
N ASN A 48 5.37 -7.87 -8.21
CA ASN A 48 6.19 -9.07 -8.39
C ASN A 48 5.37 -10.19 -9.02
N ILE A 49 4.11 -10.33 -8.60
CA ILE A 49 3.18 -11.32 -9.16
C ILE A 49 2.84 -10.95 -10.62
N LEU A 50 2.59 -9.66 -10.90
CA LEU A 50 2.32 -9.20 -12.26
C LEU A 50 3.49 -9.48 -13.21
N GLN A 51 4.73 -9.22 -12.79
CA GLN A 51 5.91 -9.55 -13.59
C GLN A 51 6.07 -11.05 -13.81
N ALA A 52 5.81 -11.87 -12.79
CA ALA A 52 5.87 -13.32 -12.92
C ALA A 52 4.82 -13.86 -13.92
N ILE A 53 3.59 -13.34 -13.88
CA ILE A 53 2.54 -13.66 -14.86
C ILE A 53 2.98 -13.28 -16.27
N GLN A 54 3.55 -12.09 -16.45
CA GLN A 54 4.00 -11.61 -17.75
C GLN A 54 5.15 -12.48 -18.30
N GLN A 55 6.07 -12.91 -17.44
CA GLN A 55 7.12 -13.85 -17.84
C GLN A 55 6.56 -15.20 -18.23
N TYR A 56 5.54 -15.69 -17.51
CA TYR A 56 4.87 -16.94 -17.80
C TYR A 56 4.08 -16.88 -19.12
N SER A 57 3.49 -15.72 -19.45
CA SER A 57 2.70 -15.54 -20.67
C SER A 57 3.52 -15.53 -21.96
N PHE A 58 4.83 -15.25 -21.90
CA PHE A 58 5.70 -15.38 -23.07
C PHE A 58 5.87 -16.82 -23.56
N GLY A 59 5.75 -17.81 -22.66
CA GLY A 59 5.91 -19.22 -23.00
C GLY A 59 4.64 -19.88 -23.55
N LYS A 60 3.46 -19.38 -23.16
CA LYS A 60 2.16 -19.95 -23.51
C LYS A 60 1.08 -18.86 -23.40
N ALA A 61 0.12 -18.87 -24.32
CA ALA A 61 -1.09 -18.07 -24.18
C ALA A 61 -1.86 -18.48 -22.91
N LEU A 62 -2.01 -17.54 -21.98
CA LEU A 62 -2.71 -17.78 -20.72
C LEU A 62 -4.19 -17.50 -20.85
N SER A 63 -4.98 -18.50 -20.45
CA SER A 63 -6.40 -18.28 -20.18
C SER A 63 -6.56 -17.59 -18.81
N LEU A 64 -7.71 -16.94 -18.60
CA LEU A 64 -8.03 -16.34 -17.33
C LEU A 64 -8.06 -17.39 -16.21
N GLY A 65 -8.60 -18.58 -16.48
CA GLY A 65 -8.61 -19.70 -15.54
C GLY A 65 -7.19 -20.09 -15.10
N ASP A 66 -6.30 -20.35 -16.06
CA ASP A 66 -4.89 -20.67 -15.77
C ASP A 66 -4.23 -19.57 -14.94
N THR A 67 -4.57 -18.31 -15.22
CA THR A 67 -3.96 -17.18 -14.52
C THR A 67 -4.48 -17.03 -13.09
N MET A 68 -5.76 -17.32 -12.85
CA MET A 68 -6.31 -17.34 -11.49
C MET A 68 -5.61 -18.38 -10.61
N ASP A 69 -5.43 -19.59 -11.14
CA ASP A 69 -4.75 -20.68 -10.43
C ASP A 69 -3.29 -20.33 -10.15
N TYR A 70 -2.59 -19.80 -11.14
CA TYR A 70 -1.19 -19.38 -10.99
C TYR A 70 -1.04 -18.26 -9.95
N VAL A 71 -1.95 -17.29 -9.95
CA VAL A 71 -1.97 -16.20 -8.96
C VAL A 71 -2.20 -16.73 -7.54
N SER A 72 -3.19 -17.61 -7.35
CA SER A 72 -3.45 -18.25 -6.05
C SER A 72 -2.21 -19.01 -5.57
N GLN A 73 -1.53 -19.74 -6.44
CA GLN A 73 -0.30 -20.44 -6.12
C GLN A 73 0.82 -19.49 -5.68
N MET A 74 1.03 -18.37 -6.39
CA MET A 74 2.04 -17.38 -6.03
C MET A 74 1.77 -16.72 -4.68
N PHE A 75 0.51 -16.40 -4.36
CA PHE A 75 0.15 -15.86 -3.06
C PHE A 75 0.34 -16.89 -1.94
N ALA A 76 0.01 -18.17 -2.18
CA ALA A 76 0.24 -19.24 -1.23
C ALA A 76 1.75 -19.46 -0.96
N LEU A 77 2.58 -19.48 -2.01
CA LEU A 77 4.03 -19.58 -1.89
C LEU A 77 4.62 -18.39 -1.13
N LYS A 78 4.13 -17.18 -1.39
CA LYS A 78 4.57 -15.97 -0.68
C LYS A 78 4.27 -16.04 0.82
N LEU A 79 3.14 -16.64 1.22
CA LEU A 79 2.84 -16.89 2.62
C LEU A 79 3.75 -17.95 3.23
N ALA A 80 3.99 -19.06 2.51
CA ALA A 80 4.85 -20.14 2.98
C ALA A 80 6.32 -19.70 3.13
N ALA A 81 6.78 -18.79 2.27
CA ALA A 81 8.14 -18.26 2.29
C ALA A 81 8.37 -17.15 3.33
N GLN A 82 7.32 -16.66 4.01
CA GLN A 82 7.52 -15.71 5.10
C GLN A 82 8.21 -16.41 6.28
N PRO A 83 9.41 -15.99 6.68
CA PRO A 83 10.05 -16.55 7.86
C PRO A 83 9.15 -16.27 9.06
N TYR A 84 8.76 -17.32 9.78
CA TYR A 84 8.06 -17.19 11.04
C TYR A 84 8.97 -16.45 12.01
N ALA A 85 8.77 -15.15 12.17
CA ALA A 85 9.33 -14.42 13.28
C ALA A 85 8.56 -14.91 14.51
N PRO A 86 9.20 -15.64 15.45
CA PRO A 86 8.54 -15.94 16.71
C PRO A 86 8.18 -14.60 17.33
N SER A 87 6.87 -14.37 17.50
CA SER A 87 6.36 -13.26 18.29
C SER A 87 6.99 -13.39 19.67
N ASN A 88 8.00 -12.57 19.95
CA ASN A 88 8.69 -12.54 21.21
C ASN A 88 7.71 -11.93 22.23
N SER A 89 6.79 -12.77 22.71
CA SER A 89 5.88 -12.44 23.78
C SER A 89 6.66 -12.42 25.09
N ASN A 90 7.50 -11.39 25.26
CA ASN A 90 7.83 -10.92 26.59
C ASN A 90 6.56 -10.31 27.18
N ARG A 91 5.68 -11.20 27.67
CA ARG A 91 4.68 -10.88 28.68
C ARG A 91 5.45 -10.56 29.96
N SER A 92 5.95 -9.33 30.03
CA SER A 92 6.26 -8.71 31.30
C SER A 92 4.92 -8.36 31.94
N ASP A 93 4.59 -9.07 33.02
CA ASP A 93 3.62 -8.63 34.01
C ASP A 93 3.84 -7.14 34.34
N LYS A 94 2.90 -6.30 33.92
CA LYS A 94 2.59 -5.06 34.64
C LYS A 94 1.14 -4.67 34.39
N ARG A 95 0.30 -5.18 35.28
CA ARG A 95 -0.89 -4.50 35.81
C ARG A 95 -0.65 -2.98 35.87
N GLU A 96 -1.44 -2.20 35.14
CA GLU A 96 -2.55 -1.40 35.69
C GLU A 96 -2.99 -0.28 34.73
N GLN A 97 -4.32 -0.14 34.63
CA GLN A 97 -5.06 1.08 34.29
C GLN A 97 -4.77 1.69 32.91
N ARG A 98 -5.73 1.83 31.99
CA ARG A 98 -6.98 2.57 32.19
C ARG A 98 -7.84 2.38 30.95
N GLU A 99 -9.11 2.08 31.17
CA GLU A 99 -10.15 2.04 30.16
C GLU A 99 -10.30 3.42 29.47
N LYS A 100 -10.39 3.43 28.13
CA LYS A 100 -11.13 4.49 27.44
C LYS A 100 -11.72 3.98 26.12
N LYS A 101 -13.03 3.72 26.22
CA LYS A 101 -14.11 3.88 25.24
C LYS A 101 -13.71 3.97 23.77
N GLY A 102 -14.22 3.00 23.01
CA GLY A 102 -14.27 3.07 21.55
C GLY A 102 -15.11 4.22 21.02
N GLN A 103 -14.76 4.64 19.83
CA GLN A 103 -15.65 5.34 18.91
C GLN A 103 -15.48 4.70 17.53
N GLN A 104 -16.54 4.03 17.09
CA GLN A 104 -16.82 3.82 15.68
C GLN A 104 -16.99 5.20 15.01
N GLN A 105 -16.39 5.40 13.85
CA GLN A 105 -16.94 6.33 12.87
C GLN A 105 -16.88 5.73 11.47
N VAL A 106 -17.99 5.92 10.79
CA VAL A 106 -18.44 5.34 9.52
C VAL A 106 -18.62 6.53 8.57
N ASN A 107 -18.33 6.28 7.29
CA ASN A 107 -18.86 6.96 6.08
C ASN A 107 -18.28 8.31 5.58
N ASN A 108 -17.61 8.18 4.42
CA ASN A 108 -18.01 8.69 3.08
C ASN A 108 -17.78 10.15 2.63
N ILE A 109 -17.47 10.24 1.32
CA ILE A 109 -17.64 11.37 0.36
C ILE A 109 -16.52 12.44 0.46
N THR A 110 -15.83 12.92 -0.59
CA THR A 110 -16.21 13.35 -1.97
C THR A 110 -14.93 13.53 -2.84
N THR A 111 -15.06 13.33 -4.17
CA THR A 111 -14.58 14.16 -5.33
C THR A 111 -13.31 15.04 -5.17
N GLU A 112 -12.39 15.26 -6.11
CA GLU A 112 -12.40 15.24 -7.58
C GLU A 112 -10.97 15.65 -8.04
N THR A 113 -10.58 15.15 -9.21
CA THR A 113 -9.77 15.80 -10.27
C THR A 113 -8.42 16.51 -9.99
N THR A 114 -7.46 16.10 -10.84
CA THR A 114 -6.47 16.90 -11.60
C THR A 114 -5.00 16.96 -11.18
N THR A 115 -4.19 16.72 -12.24
CA THR A 115 -2.84 17.17 -12.56
C THR A 115 -1.61 16.53 -11.90
N ASP A 116 -0.83 15.94 -12.80
CA ASP A 116 0.61 15.69 -12.81
C ASP A 116 1.45 16.43 -11.76
N ILE A 117 2.43 15.72 -11.18
CA ILE A 117 3.87 15.98 -11.37
C ILE A 117 4.65 14.91 -10.60
N ASN A 118 5.44 14.13 -11.34
CA ASN A 118 6.48 13.26 -10.81
C ASN A 118 7.48 14.07 -9.97
N ALA A 119 7.39 13.97 -8.65
CA ALA A 119 8.48 14.30 -7.75
C ALA A 119 8.89 13.02 -7.01
N LEU A 120 9.82 12.27 -7.60
CA LEU A 120 10.61 11.26 -6.88
C LEU A 120 11.42 11.99 -5.80
N SER A 121 10.88 12.05 -4.59
CA SER A 121 11.67 12.37 -3.39
C SER A 121 11.73 11.12 -2.53
N SER A 122 12.85 10.42 -2.65
CA SER A 122 13.32 9.38 -1.75
C SER A 122 13.42 9.93 -0.32
N ARG A 123 12.36 9.75 0.47
CA ARG A 123 12.44 9.81 1.93
C ARG A 123 11.68 8.64 2.53
N LEU A 124 12.42 7.53 2.71
CA LEU A 124 12.12 6.56 3.73
C LEU A 124 11.97 7.31 5.08
N HIS A 125 10.95 6.94 5.87
CA HIS A 125 10.59 7.52 7.17
C HIS A 125 9.86 8.88 7.16
N ARG A 126 8.56 8.86 6.89
CA ARG A 126 7.64 9.73 7.64
C ARG A 126 6.76 8.86 8.55
N PRO A 127 6.82 9.01 9.88
CA PRO A 127 5.79 8.47 10.75
C PRO A 127 4.48 9.21 10.43
N THR A 128 3.43 8.45 10.16
CA THR A 128 2.04 8.92 10.09
C THR A 128 1.60 9.42 11.46
N GLY A 129 2.02 10.64 11.81
CA GLY A 129 1.59 11.38 12.99
C GLY A 129 0.99 12.71 12.58
N VAL A 130 0.16 13.28 13.46
CA VAL A 130 -0.42 14.62 13.33
C VAL A 130 0.71 15.62 12.99
N PRO A 131 0.51 16.53 12.02
CA PRO A 131 1.55 17.48 11.64
C PRO A 131 1.98 18.31 12.85
N LYS A 132 3.26 18.24 13.20
CA LYS A 132 3.89 19.05 14.24
C LYS A 132 4.74 20.17 13.62
N CYS A 133 4.86 21.29 14.33
CA CYS A 133 5.71 22.40 13.95
C CYS A 133 7.19 21.98 13.94
N PHE A 134 7.90 22.15 12.82
CA PHE A 134 9.31 21.78 12.73
C PHE A 134 10.28 22.70 13.50
N ALA A 135 9.81 23.87 13.93
CA ALA A 135 10.63 24.83 14.67
C ALA A 135 10.59 24.59 16.19
N CYS A 136 9.46 24.15 16.73
CA CYS A 136 9.25 24.00 18.17
C CYS A 136 8.64 22.66 18.61
N ASP A 137 8.37 21.75 17.67
CA ASP A 137 7.75 20.44 17.88
C ASP A 137 6.33 20.45 18.49
N ALA A 138 5.68 21.61 18.58
CA ALA A 138 4.29 21.72 19.03
C ALA A 138 3.29 21.13 18.02
N LEU A 139 2.15 20.63 18.51
CA LEU A 139 1.07 20.06 17.70
C LEU A 139 -0.02 21.06 17.33
N ASP A 140 -0.04 22.23 17.97
CA ASP A 140 -1.13 23.21 17.86
C ASP A 140 -1.00 24.14 16.64
N HIS A 141 0.17 24.21 16.00
CA HIS A 141 0.40 25.08 14.86
C HIS A 141 1.43 24.48 13.89
N ILE A 142 1.42 24.96 12.65
CA ILE A 142 2.39 24.58 11.61
C ILE A 142 3.49 25.66 11.59
N ILE A 143 4.64 25.37 10.98
CA ILE A 143 5.82 26.25 10.97
C ILE A 143 5.55 27.70 10.55
N HIS A 144 4.52 27.93 9.72
CA HIS A 144 4.13 29.27 9.28
C HIS A 144 3.71 30.18 10.44
N ASP A 145 3.01 29.62 11.43
CA ASP A 145 2.39 30.36 12.53
C ASP A 145 3.22 30.25 13.82
N CYS A 146 4.47 29.79 13.70
CA CYS A 146 5.34 29.58 14.85
C CYS A 146 6.01 30.90 15.28
N PRO A 147 5.95 31.29 16.57
CA PRO A 147 6.65 32.48 17.06
C PRO A 147 8.17 32.37 16.94
N LEU A 148 8.71 31.14 16.88
CA LEU A 148 10.15 30.87 16.74
C LEU A 148 10.61 30.78 15.28
N LYS A 149 9.73 31.00 14.30
CA LYS A 149 10.05 30.89 12.87
C LYS A 149 11.24 31.77 12.46
N VAL A 150 11.30 33.00 12.95
CA VAL A 150 12.36 33.97 12.58
C VAL A 150 13.74 33.47 12.99
N GLN A 151 13.88 32.95 14.21
CA GLN A 151 15.14 32.39 14.71
C GLN A 151 15.53 31.11 13.97
N TRP A 152 14.54 30.28 13.65
CA TRP A 152 14.75 29.04 12.91
C TRP A 152 15.21 29.29 11.46
N ASP A 153 14.61 30.27 10.77
CA ASP A 153 15.01 30.67 9.42
C ASP A 153 16.45 31.26 9.40
N GLN A 154 16.82 32.04 10.42
CA GLN A 154 18.19 32.54 10.60
C GLN A 154 19.21 31.40 10.76
N TYR A 155 18.95 30.45 11.66
CA TYR A 155 19.81 29.28 11.86
C TYR A 155 20.00 28.48 10.56
N ARG A 156 18.92 28.30 9.80
CA ARG A 156 18.95 27.55 8.53
C ARG A 156 19.72 28.27 7.43
N SER A 157 19.72 29.60 7.45
CA SER A 157 20.50 30.42 6.50
C SER A 157 22.01 30.35 6.79
N GLN A 158 22.41 30.34 8.07
CA GLN A 158 23.81 30.24 8.49
C GLN A 158 24.42 28.87 8.17
N ASN A 159 23.69 27.79 8.45
CA ASN A 159 24.17 26.44 8.12
C ASN A 159 24.30 26.20 6.60
N ARG A 160 23.47 26.87 5.77
CA ARG A 160 23.60 26.77 4.31
C ARG A 160 24.88 27.41 3.80
N THR A 161 25.31 28.53 4.38
CA THR A 161 26.53 29.22 3.97
C THR A 161 27.80 28.47 4.37
N GLU A 162 27.79 27.79 5.53
CA GLU A 162 28.94 26.99 6.00
C GLU A 162 29.16 25.73 5.13
N THR A 163 28.09 25.13 4.62
CA THR A 163 28.18 23.90 3.81
C THR A 163 28.70 24.17 2.38
N SER A 164 28.65 25.42 1.91
CA SER A 164 29.12 25.82 0.56
C SER A 164 30.57 26.32 0.50
N GLY A 165 31.30 26.36 1.63
CA GLY A 165 32.67 26.90 1.71
C GLY A 165 33.80 25.87 1.72
N ASN A 166 33.50 24.58 1.62
CA ASN A 166 34.48 23.49 1.59
C ASN A 166 34.36 22.66 0.30
N ALA A 167 34.49 23.33 -0.85
CA ALA A 167 34.70 22.71 -2.15
C ALA A 167 35.81 23.45 -2.90
#